data_AF-E8RVQ8-F1
#
_entry.id   AF-E8RVQ8-F1
#
_cell.length_a   1.000
_cell.length_b   1.000
_cell.length_c   1.000
_cell.angle_alpha   90.00
_cell.angle_beta   90.00
_cell.angle_gamma   90.00
#
_symmetry.space_group_name_H-M   'P 1'
#
loop_
_entity.id
_entity.type
_entity.pdbx_description
1 polymer ?
#
loop_
_entity_poly.entity_id
_entity_poly.type
_entity_poly.pdbx_seq_one_letter_code
_entity_poly.pdbx_strand_id
1 'polypeptide(L)'
;MKNRHKYATIFAATVQLLVVSAASAQTYTYDDLGRLKIVTYSNGVKTGYSYDPADNRTKSQTALNGVLNFGSPPVCTNWTIAVGNVPPPPMGTNNVTISPPANSFVSHCTDPDGNSMTLTSPTNLSFPISRGQTIYVPYTVSDGQGGTGSATLTITFP
;
A
#
# COMPACT_ATOMS: atom_id res chain seq x y z
N MET A 1 -78.80 12.55 -47.03
CA MET A 1 -78.45 12.98 -45.67
C MET A 1 -78.19 11.71 -44.85
N LYS A 2 -76.92 11.37 -44.54
CA LYS A 2 -76.27 11.59 -43.22
C LYS A 2 -76.96 10.75 -42.12
N ASN A 3 -76.36 9.85 -41.34
CA ASN A 3 -75.01 9.32 -41.19
C ASN A 3 -75.14 8.10 -40.26
N ARG A 4 -74.52 6.95 -40.55
CA ARG A 4 -74.50 5.79 -39.63
C ARG A 4 -73.34 5.98 -38.65
N HIS A 5 -73.61 6.33 -37.40
CA HIS A 5 -72.57 6.48 -36.38
C HIS A 5 -72.29 5.12 -35.71
N LYS A 6 -71.11 4.55 -36.04
CA LYS A 6 -70.53 3.39 -35.35
C LYS A 6 -69.95 3.86 -34.02
N TYR A 7 -70.35 3.23 -32.91
CA TYR A 7 -69.68 3.41 -31.62
C TYR A 7 -68.37 2.62 -31.64
N ALA A 8 -67.24 3.31 -31.50
CA ALA A 8 -65.93 2.70 -31.31
C ALA A 8 -65.57 2.84 -29.84
N THR A 9 -65.67 1.74 -29.09
CA THR A 9 -65.22 1.67 -27.69
C THR A 9 -63.69 1.62 -27.71
N ILE A 10 -63.04 2.72 -27.33
CA ILE A 10 -61.59 2.75 -27.18
C ILE A 10 -61.27 2.25 -25.76
N PHE A 11 -60.73 1.03 -25.66
CA PHE A 11 -60.04 0.61 -24.44
C PHE A 11 -58.79 1.49 -24.29
N ALA A 12 -58.83 2.44 -23.37
CA ALA A 12 -57.64 3.17 -22.97
C ALA A 12 -56.71 2.20 -22.22
N ALA A 13 -55.78 1.58 -22.93
CA ALA A 13 -54.67 0.87 -22.32
C ALA A 13 -53.78 1.92 -21.64
N THR A 14 -53.82 1.96 -20.31
CA THR A 14 -52.88 2.75 -19.52
C THR A 14 -51.48 2.18 -19.72
N VAL A 15 -50.63 2.89 -20.45
CA VAL A 15 -49.19 2.61 -20.49
C VAL A 15 -48.64 3.10 -19.15
N GLN A 16 -48.42 2.18 -18.21
CA GLN A 16 -47.61 2.46 -17.03
C GLN A 16 -46.16 2.59 -17.50
N LEU A 17 -45.70 3.84 -17.64
CA LEU A 17 -44.29 4.13 -17.86
C LEU A 17 -43.55 3.78 -16.57
N LEU A 18 -42.97 2.59 -16.51
CA LEU A 18 -42.04 2.22 -15.45
C LEU A 18 -40.84 3.17 -15.60
N VAL A 19 -40.77 4.19 -14.76
CA VAL A 19 -39.55 4.97 -14.60
C VAL A 19 -38.56 4.04 -13.90
N VAL A 20 -37.87 3.21 -14.67
CA VAL A 20 -36.66 2.55 -14.19
C VAL A 20 -35.71 3.70 -13.92
N SER A 21 -35.57 4.09 -12.65
CA SER A 21 -34.38 4.84 -12.26
C SER A 21 -33.22 4.01 -12.74
N ALA A 22 -32.41 4.53 -13.66
CA ALA A 22 -31.18 3.89 -14.04
C ALA A 22 -30.39 3.71 -12.75
N ALA A 23 -30.34 2.48 -12.23
CA ALA A 23 -29.47 2.19 -11.11
C ALA A 23 -28.07 2.61 -11.55
N SER A 24 -27.45 3.51 -10.79
CA SER A 24 -26.06 3.90 -11.04
C SER A 24 -25.22 2.64 -10.89
N ALA A 25 -24.88 2.02 -12.01
CA ALA A 25 -24.10 0.80 -12.03
C ALA A 25 -22.72 1.08 -11.43
N GLN A 26 -22.32 0.23 -10.49
CA GLN A 26 -20.97 0.22 -9.93
C GLN A 26 -20.32 -1.11 -10.28
N THR A 27 -19.07 -1.08 -10.72
CA THR A 27 -18.27 -2.29 -10.92
C THR A 27 -17.15 -2.36 -9.90
N TYR A 28 -16.90 -3.57 -9.40
CA TYR A 28 -15.89 -3.86 -8.40
C TYR A 28 -14.85 -4.79 -9.01
N THR A 29 -13.58 -4.50 -8.76
CA THR A 29 -12.47 -5.38 -9.09
C THR A 29 -11.73 -5.75 -7.82
N TYR A 30 -11.14 -6.94 -7.81
CA TYR A 30 -10.46 -7.50 -6.66
C TYR A 30 -9.01 -7.84 -7.02
N ASP A 31 -8.13 -7.87 -6.03
CA ASP A 31 -6.80 -8.45 -6.19
C ASP A 31 -6.84 -9.99 -6.05
N ASP A 32 -5.67 -10.64 -6.19
CA ASP A 32 -5.56 -12.11 -6.16
C ASP A 32 -5.93 -12.72 -4.79
N LEU A 33 -5.93 -11.91 -3.73
CA LEU A 33 -6.34 -12.30 -2.39
C LEU A 33 -7.85 -12.06 -2.14
N GLY A 34 -8.59 -11.60 -3.17
CA GLY A 34 -10.03 -11.35 -3.09
C GLY A 34 -10.39 -10.03 -2.42
N ARG A 35 -9.45 -9.08 -2.33
CA ARG A 35 -9.66 -7.79 -1.64
C ARG A 35 -10.05 -6.71 -2.63
N LEU A 36 -10.90 -5.77 -2.20
CA LEU A 36 -11.45 -4.74 -3.08
C LEU A 36 -10.35 -3.81 -3.61
N LYS A 37 -10.08 -3.86 -4.92
CA LYS A 37 -9.01 -3.09 -5.57
C LYS A 37 -9.51 -1.79 -6.18
N ILE A 38 -10.63 -1.82 -6.93
CA ILE A 38 -11.21 -0.64 -7.58
C ILE A 38 -12.74 -0.72 -7.56
N VAL A 39 -13.38 0.39 -7.19
CA VAL A 39 -14.79 0.71 -7.44
C VAL A 39 -14.84 1.67 -8.62
N THR A 40 -15.58 1.32 -9.67
CA THR A 40 -15.89 2.24 -10.78
C THR A 40 -17.36 2.62 -10.72
N TYR A 41 -17.64 3.91 -10.64
CA TYR A 41 -18.97 4.48 -10.62
C TYR A 41 -19.43 4.79 -12.06
N SER A 42 -20.75 4.76 -12.29
CA SER A 42 -21.36 5.04 -13.61
C SER A 42 -21.02 6.42 -14.19
N ASN A 43 -20.68 7.38 -13.32
CA ASN A 43 -20.26 8.73 -13.70
C ASN A 43 -18.77 8.82 -14.11
N GLY A 44 -18.08 7.68 -14.22
CA GLY A 44 -16.67 7.59 -14.59
C GLY A 44 -15.69 7.89 -13.45
N VAL A 45 -16.20 8.18 -12.24
CA VAL A 45 -15.37 8.23 -11.04
C VAL A 45 -14.86 6.82 -10.73
N LYS A 46 -13.59 6.71 -10.35
CA LYS A 46 -12.99 5.49 -9.84
C LYS A 46 -12.41 5.77 -8.47
N THR A 47 -12.65 4.86 -7.53
CA THR A 47 -11.93 4.83 -6.26
C THR A 47 -11.19 3.51 -6.19
N GLY A 48 -9.89 3.52 -5.96
CA GLY A 48 -9.16 2.27 -5.73
C GLY A 48 -8.33 2.30 -4.47
N TYR A 49 -7.87 1.12 -4.12
CA TYR A 49 -7.23 0.81 -2.85
C TYR A 49 -5.99 -0.06 -3.08
N SER A 50 -4.98 0.16 -2.24
CA SER A 50 -3.82 -0.73 -2.11
C SER A 50 -3.73 -1.24 -0.68
N TYR A 51 -3.05 -2.37 -0.51
CA TYR A 51 -2.95 -3.06 0.76
C TYR A 51 -1.51 -3.54 0.99
N ASP A 52 -1.13 -3.71 2.25
CA ASP A 52 0.09 -4.39 2.64
C ASP A 52 -0.09 -5.92 2.70
N PRO A 53 0.98 -6.70 2.92
CA PRO A 53 0.90 -8.16 3.10
C PRO A 53 0.15 -8.62 4.36
N ALA A 54 -0.06 -7.75 5.34
CA ALA A 54 -0.79 -8.03 6.58
C ALA A 54 -2.29 -7.69 6.50
N ASP A 55 -2.76 -7.41 5.29
CA ASP A 55 -4.15 -7.08 4.96
C ASP A 55 -4.65 -5.70 5.39
N ASN A 56 -3.73 -4.79 5.75
CA ASN A 56 -4.11 -3.42 6.04
C ASN A 56 -4.18 -2.61 4.75
N ARG A 57 -5.26 -1.83 4.59
CA ARG A 57 -5.39 -0.89 3.48
C ARG A 57 -4.40 0.27 3.65
N THR A 58 -3.47 0.42 2.71
CA THR A 58 -2.39 1.41 2.77
C THR A 58 -2.67 2.68 1.98
N LYS A 59 -3.45 2.62 0.89
CA LYS A 59 -3.81 3.80 0.10
C LYS A 59 -5.28 3.76 -0.35
N SER A 60 -5.84 4.94 -0.58
CA SER A 60 -7.14 5.15 -1.24
C SER A 60 -7.03 6.35 -2.16
N GLN A 61 -7.34 6.18 -3.44
CA GLN A 61 -7.31 7.27 -4.40
C GLN A 61 -8.62 7.31 -5.18
N THR A 62 -9.14 8.52 -5.39
CA THR A 62 -10.32 8.76 -6.21
C THR A 62 -9.93 9.65 -7.39
N ALA A 63 -10.33 9.24 -8.61
CA ALA A 63 -10.09 9.99 -9.83
C ALA A 63 -11.35 10.01 -10.70
N LEU A 64 -11.66 11.17 -11.29
CA LEU A 64 -12.71 11.30 -12.31
C LEU A 64 -12.10 11.02 -13.69
N ASN A 65 -12.58 9.98 -14.37
CA ASN A 65 -12.10 9.57 -15.70
C ASN A 65 -10.58 9.33 -15.81
N GLY A 66 -9.88 9.28 -14.69
CA GLY A 66 -8.42 9.24 -14.62
C GLY A 66 -7.86 7.84 -14.38
N VAL A 67 -6.54 7.75 -14.51
CA VAL A 67 -5.77 6.58 -14.07
C VAL A 67 -5.54 6.72 -12.57
N LEU A 68 -5.77 5.63 -11.84
CA LEU A 68 -5.37 5.56 -10.44
C LEU A 68 -3.86 5.31 -10.39
N ASN A 69 -3.10 6.24 -9.82
CA ASN A 69 -1.69 6.11 -9.55
C ASN A 69 -1.47 5.90 -8.04
N PHE A 70 -1.26 4.65 -7.66
CA PHE A 70 -0.96 4.26 -6.28
C PHE A 70 0.51 4.40 -5.91
N GLY A 71 1.38 4.71 -6.88
CA GLY A 71 2.82 4.63 -6.69
C GLY A 71 3.32 3.19 -6.46
N SER A 72 4.60 2.99 -6.69
CA SER A 72 5.32 1.76 -6.35
C SER A 72 5.98 1.91 -4.99
N PRO A 73 5.98 0.86 -4.14
CA PRO A 73 6.68 0.93 -2.87
C PRO A 73 8.21 1.07 -3.06
N PRO A 74 8.93 1.61 -2.06
CA PRO A 74 10.38 1.62 -2.06
C PRO A 74 10.97 0.21 -2.18
N VAL A 75 12.10 0.10 -2.87
CA VAL A 75 12.89 -1.14 -2.98
C VAL A 75 14.15 -0.97 -2.17
N CYS A 76 14.40 -1.89 -1.22
CA CYS A 76 15.58 -1.86 -0.34
C CYS A 76 16.50 -3.06 -0.58
N THR A 77 17.78 -2.90 -0.29
CA THR A 77 18.82 -3.93 -0.55
C THR A 77 19.55 -4.35 0.72
N ASN A 78 19.85 -5.64 0.85
CA ASN A 78 20.62 -6.14 1.97
C ASN A 78 22.05 -5.56 1.96
N TRP A 79 22.61 -5.29 3.13
CA TRP A 79 23.96 -4.79 3.26
C TRP A 79 24.62 -5.27 4.55
N THR A 80 25.94 -5.13 4.64
CA THR A 80 26.74 -5.71 5.73
C THR A 80 27.69 -4.68 6.34
N ILE A 81 27.80 -4.71 7.67
CA ILE A 81 28.82 -4.00 8.43
C ILE A 81 29.73 -5.03 9.10
N ALA A 82 31.02 -4.96 8.79
CA ALA A 82 32.04 -5.69 9.55
C ALA A 82 32.54 -4.76 10.66
N VAL A 83 32.28 -5.12 11.90
CA VAL A 83 32.80 -4.38 13.05
C VAL A 83 34.27 -4.77 13.21
N GLY A 84 35.15 -3.80 13.43
CA GLY A 84 36.57 -4.08 13.68
C GLY A 84 36.78 -4.81 15.01
N ASN A 85 38.03 -4.89 15.45
CA ASN A 85 38.37 -5.52 16.73
C ASN A 85 37.58 -4.86 17.88
N VAL A 86 36.68 -5.63 18.49
CA VAL A 86 35.95 -5.20 19.69
C VAL A 86 36.77 -5.64 20.91
N PRO A 87 37.29 -4.71 21.74
CA PRO A 87 37.97 -5.09 22.98
C PRO A 87 37.03 -5.92 23.86
N PRO A 88 37.57 -6.87 24.66
CA PRO A 88 36.78 -7.56 25.66
C PRO A 88 36.03 -6.54 26.53
N PRO A 89 34.70 -6.69 26.70
CA PRO A 89 33.96 -5.74 27.51
C PRO A 89 34.50 -5.73 28.95
N PRO A 90 34.60 -4.55 29.60
CA PRO A 90 34.76 -4.47 31.04
C PRO A 90 33.67 -5.33 31.72
N MET A 91 34.00 -6.02 32.82
CA MET A 91 33.02 -6.84 33.54
C MET A 91 31.73 -6.06 33.81
N GLY A 92 30.64 -6.43 33.14
CA GLY A 92 29.31 -5.83 33.35
C GLY A 92 28.61 -5.25 32.12
N THR A 93 29.29 -4.98 31.00
CA THR A 93 28.64 -4.50 29.75
C THR A 93 28.60 -5.59 28.69
N ASN A 94 27.50 -6.34 28.63
CA ASN A 94 27.33 -7.42 27.65
C ASN A 94 26.74 -6.94 26.31
N ASN A 95 26.22 -5.71 26.25
CA ASN A 95 25.50 -5.19 25.09
C ASN A 95 26.20 -3.99 24.47
N VAL A 96 26.09 -3.88 23.15
CA VAL A 96 26.40 -2.67 22.39
C VAL A 96 25.08 -2.01 21.98
N THR A 97 25.00 -0.71 22.21
CA THR A 97 23.91 0.12 21.67
C THR A 97 24.47 0.92 20.50
N ILE A 98 23.89 0.71 19.33
CA ILE A 98 24.15 1.54 18.16
C ILE A 98 22.89 2.33 17.83
N SER A 99 23.07 3.62 17.55
CA SER A 99 22.05 4.48 16.95
C SER A 99 22.49 4.84 15.53
N PRO A 100 22.43 3.88 14.58
CA PRO A 100 22.80 4.16 13.21
C PRO A 100 21.90 5.29 12.66
N PRO A 101 22.48 6.29 11.98
CA PRO A 101 21.69 7.38 11.44
C PRO A 101 20.72 6.83 10.39
N ALA A 102 19.47 7.31 10.40
CA ALA A 102 18.43 6.85 9.48
C ALA A 102 18.89 6.88 8.01
N ASN A 103 19.70 7.89 7.65
CA ASN A 103 20.27 8.05 6.32
C ASN A 103 21.10 6.85 5.86
N SER A 104 21.76 6.11 6.77
CA SER A 104 22.51 4.90 6.41
C SER A 104 21.62 3.77 5.93
N PHE A 105 20.36 3.70 6.37
CA PHE A 105 19.42 2.70 5.87
C PHE A 105 18.74 3.18 4.59
N VAL A 106 18.33 4.45 4.57
CA VAL A 106 17.63 5.04 3.43
C VAL A 106 18.53 5.06 2.18
N SER A 107 19.85 5.21 2.31
CA SER A 107 20.78 5.12 1.19
C SER A 107 20.83 3.75 0.51
N HIS A 108 20.34 2.70 1.17
CA HIS A 108 20.22 1.35 0.61
C HIS A 108 18.83 1.05 0.05
N CYS A 109 18.01 2.09 -0.14
CA CYS A 109 16.71 2.00 -0.77
C CYS A 109 16.61 2.93 -1.97
N THR A 110 15.67 2.66 -2.86
CA THR A 110 15.30 3.53 -3.98
C THR A 110 13.79 3.50 -4.13
N ASP A 111 13.19 4.68 -4.31
CA ASP A 111 11.77 4.82 -4.57
C ASP A 111 11.53 5.05 -6.07
N PRO A 112 10.78 4.17 -6.77
CA PRO A 112 10.54 4.32 -8.20
C PRO A 112 9.77 5.59 -8.57
N ASP A 113 8.99 6.16 -7.63
CA ASP A 113 8.22 7.38 -7.86
C ASP A 113 8.98 8.66 -7.44
N GLY A 114 10.21 8.52 -6.94
CA GLY A 114 11.04 9.63 -6.47
C GLY A 114 10.52 10.27 -5.17
N ASN A 115 9.72 9.55 -4.39
CA ASN A 115 9.22 10.04 -3.11
C ASN A 115 10.32 10.13 -2.06
N SER A 116 10.11 11.01 -1.08
CA SER A 116 11.01 11.11 0.08
C SER A 116 10.83 9.88 0.96
N MET A 117 11.94 9.26 1.34
CA MET A 117 11.95 8.02 2.09
C MET A 117 12.33 8.25 3.56
N THR A 118 11.62 7.60 4.47
CA THR A 118 11.88 7.68 5.92
C THR A 118 12.03 6.29 6.52
N LEU A 119 13.07 6.09 7.34
CA LEU A 119 13.24 4.86 8.12
C LEU A 119 12.14 4.76 9.18
N THR A 120 11.38 3.66 9.17
CA THR A 120 10.34 3.38 10.17
C THR A 120 10.82 2.42 11.25
N SER A 121 11.72 1.51 10.89
CA SER A 121 12.32 0.54 11.80
C SER A 121 13.70 0.12 11.26
N PRO A 122 14.72 -0.09 12.12
CA PRO A 122 14.71 0.10 13.57
C PRO A 122 14.90 1.57 13.96
N THR A 123 14.37 1.98 15.12
CA THR A 123 14.62 3.32 15.70
C THR A 123 15.80 3.33 16.67
N ASN A 124 16.04 2.20 17.36
CA ASN A 124 17.18 1.96 18.23
C ASN A 124 17.60 0.50 18.11
N LEU A 125 18.89 0.22 18.26
CA LEU A 125 19.43 -1.13 18.25
C LEU A 125 20.27 -1.38 19.51
N SER A 126 19.94 -2.45 20.22
CA SER A 126 20.72 -2.94 21.34
C SER A 126 20.76 -4.47 21.27
N PHE A 127 21.96 -5.03 21.31
CA PHE A 127 22.17 -6.47 21.23
C PHE A 127 23.38 -6.88 22.07
N PRO A 128 23.40 -8.11 22.62
CA PRO A 128 24.57 -8.65 23.27
C PRO A 128 25.68 -8.91 22.23
N ILE A 129 26.93 -8.66 22.59
CA ILE A 129 28.08 -8.92 21.70
C ILE A 129 28.87 -10.15 22.14
N SER A 130 29.34 -10.93 21.17
CA SER A 130 30.23 -12.07 21.39
C SER A 130 31.20 -12.23 20.22
N ARG A 131 32.39 -12.76 20.48
CA ARG A 131 33.38 -13.04 19.43
C ARG A 131 32.82 -14.02 18.41
N GLY A 132 32.97 -13.71 17.12
CA GLY A 132 32.43 -14.53 16.03
C GLY A 132 30.90 -14.46 15.86
N GLN A 133 30.23 -13.49 16.48
CA GLN A 133 28.78 -13.34 16.39
C GLN A 133 28.35 -12.65 15.09
N THR A 134 27.20 -13.06 14.55
CA THR A 134 26.50 -12.36 13.46
C THR A 134 25.11 -11.96 13.92
N ILE A 135 24.74 -10.70 13.69
CA ILE A 135 23.43 -10.13 14.02
C ILE A 135 22.71 -9.74 12.72
N TYR A 136 21.43 -10.12 12.62
CA TYR A 136 20.56 -9.77 11.51
C TYR A 136 19.53 -8.75 11.98
N VAL A 137 19.55 -7.57 11.36
CA VAL A 137 18.66 -6.46 11.69
C VAL A 137 17.71 -6.22 10.51
N PRO A 138 16.44 -6.65 10.59
CA PRO A 138 15.46 -6.24 9.59
C PRO A 138 15.23 -4.73 9.70
N TYR A 139 15.13 -4.07 8.55
CA TYR A 139 14.80 -2.66 8.49
C TYR A 139 13.71 -2.39 7.45
N THR A 140 12.94 -1.33 7.69
CA THR A 140 11.80 -0.92 6.88
C THR A 140 11.86 0.57 6.62
N VAL A 141 11.67 0.96 5.36
CA VAL A 141 11.64 2.34 4.89
C VAL A 141 10.30 2.61 4.23
N SER A 142 9.70 3.75 4.53
CA SER A 142 8.41 4.19 3.99
C SER A 142 8.58 5.33 2.98
N ASP A 143 7.78 5.33 1.93
CA ASP A 143 7.63 6.44 0.96
C ASP A 143 6.78 7.60 1.51
N GLY A 144 6.22 7.46 2.72
CA GLY A 144 5.28 8.41 3.33
C GLY A 144 3.89 8.44 2.66
N GLN A 145 3.70 7.67 1.60
CA GLN A 145 2.46 7.55 0.83
C GLN A 145 1.76 6.22 1.04
N GLY A 146 2.31 5.30 1.84
CA GLY A 146 1.74 4.00 2.18
C GLY A 146 2.47 2.81 1.54
N GLY A 147 3.48 3.06 0.71
CA GLY A 147 4.42 2.06 0.23
C GLY A 147 5.56 1.86 1.23
N THR A 148 5.95 0.62 1.46
CA THR A 148 7.12 0.30 2.31
C THR A 148 8.06 -0.68 1.61
N GLY A 149 9.35 -0.45 1.78
CA GLY A 149 10.43 -1.35 1.38
C GLY A 149 11.11 -1.92 2.61
N SER A 150 11.47 -3.20 2.58
CA SER A 150 12.18 -3.86 3.69
C SER A 150 13.35 -4.68 3.19
N ALA A 151 14.41 -4.74 3.99
CA ALA A 151 15.59 -5.57 3.74
C ALA A 151 16.32 -5.86 5.07
N THR A 152 17.50 -6.49 5.02
CA THR A 152 18.27 -6.88 6.21
C THR A 152 19.67 -6.26 6.21
N LEU A 153 20.02 -5.62 7.33
CA LEU A 153 21.39 -5.28 7.69
C LEU A 153 22.02 -6.47 8.41
N THR A 154 23.20 -6.91 7.96
CA THR A 154 24.00 -7.94 8.62
C THR A 154 25.18 -7.30 9.34
N ILE A 155 25.35 -7.57 10.63
CA ILE A 155 26.47 -7.06 11.43
C ILE A 155 27.33 -8.24 11.86
N THR A 156 28.61 -8.22 11.55
CA THR A 156 29.54 -9.30 11.90
C THR A 156 30.61 -8.82 12.87
N PHE A 157 30.77 -9.56 13.96
CA PHE A 157 31.79 -9.36 14.98
C PHE A 157 32.87 -10.44 14.83
N PRO A 158 34.12 -10.08 14.51
CA PRO A 158 35.21 -11.05 14.37
C PRO A 158 35.63 -11.71 15.70
#